data_AF-A0A849C9D1-F1
#
_entry.id   AF-A0A849C9D1-F1
#
_cell.length_a   1.000
_cell.length_b   1.000
_cell.length_c   1.000
_cell.angle_alpha   90.00
_cell.angle_beta   90.00
_cell.angle_gamma   90.00
#
_symmetry.space_group_name_H-M   'P 1'
#
loop_
_entity.id
_entity.type
_entity.pdbx_description
1 polymer ?
#
loop_
_entity_poly.entity_id
_entity_poly.type
_entity_poly.pdbx_seq_one_letter_code
_entity_poly.pdbx_strand_id
1 'polypeptide(L)'
;MRDEDKKWLDGITPEEKAAWVRQDNLIYGGLIAIGTVIVQPFLTAPSMDLTAMIAVVAFAIALPHLGVLVLISDWPNPEGYPILRFLPATAKALGLSFSMIGVGAAFWHISWIAGVAVVASGFGASIALGSYQTRVMVPEQTRREVERIKQEAQREAERKYRGGGKATGTGHHARDDAGEESGL
;
A
#
# COMPACT_ATOMS: atom_id res chain seq x y z
N MET A 1 -18.27 1.47 -13.59
CA MET A 1 -17.06 0.68 -13.30
C MET A 1 -16.16 0.87 -14.51
N ARG A 2 -14.96 1.42 -14.35
CA ARG A 2 -14.08 1.71 -15.50
C ARG A 2 -13.50 0.40 -16.02
N ASP A 3 -13.19 0.33 -17.32
CA ASP A 3 -12.70 -0.91 -17.93
C ASP A 3 -11.34 -1.36 -17.35
N GLU A 4 -10.55 -0.41 -16.85
CA GLU A 4 -9.33 -0.68 -16.10
C GLU A 4 -9.58 -1.40 -14.77
N ASP A 5 -10.66 -1.04 -14.05
CA ASP A 5 -11.02 -1.67 -12.77
C ASP A 5 -11.46 -3.14 -13.00
N LYS A 6 -12.13 -3.42 -14.13
CA LYS A 6 -12.52 -4.79 -14.53
C LYS A 6 -11.31 -5.65 -14.88
N LYS A 7 -10.40 -5.12 -15.70
CA LYS A 7 -9.15 -5.80 -16.07
C LYS A 7 -8.28 -6.12 -14.86
N TRP A 8 -8.31 -5.27 -13.83
CA TRP A 8 -7.59 -5.51 -12.58
C TRP A 8 -8.23 -6.64 -11.76
N LEU A 9 -9.57 -6.69 -11.68
CA LEU A 9 -10.31 -7.71 -10.94
C LEU A 9 -10.25 -9.09 -11.59
N ASP A 10 -10.23 -9.16 -12.92
CA ASP A 10 -10.10 -10.42 -13.67
C ASP A 10 -8.72 -11.09 -13.51
N GLY A 11 -7.73 -10.34 -13.03
CA GLY A 11 -6.38 -10.84 -12.75
C GLY A 11 -6.17 -11.40 -11.34
N ILE A 12 -7.13 -11.22 -10.41
CA ILE A 12 -6.99 -11.68 -9.03
C ILE A 12 -7.42 -13.14 -8.95
N THR A 13 -6.48 -14.00 -8.55
CA THR A 13 -6.79 -15.42 -8.33
C THR A 13 -7.75 -15.58 -7.14
N PRO A 14 -8.61 -16.62 -7.13
CA PRO A 14 -9.48 -16.89 -5.98
C PRO A 14 -8.70 -17.04 -4.66
N GLU A 15 -7.47 -17.56 -4.73
CA GLU A 15 -6.57 -17.72 -3.59
C GLU A 15 -6.08 -16.38 -3.04
N GLU A 16 -5.67 -15.44 -3.89
CA GLU A 16 -5.29 -14.08 -3.47
C GLU A 16 -6.46 -13.36 -2.80
N LYS A 17 -7.67 -13.48 -3.36
CA LYS A 17 -8.88 -12.92 -2.75
C LYS A 17 -9.16 -13.51 -1.37
N ALA A 18 -9.03 -14.83 -1.21
CA ALA A 18 -9.20 -15.50 0.07
C ALA A 18 -8.15 -15.08 1.11
N ALA A 19 -6.89 -14.90 0.69
CA ALA A 19 -5.83 -14.40 1.56
C ALA A 19 -6.13 -12.99 2.08
N TRP A 20 -6.65 -12.10 1.23
CA TRP A 20 -7.01 -10.74 1.62
C TRP A 20 -8.18 -10.71 2.60
N VAL A 21 -9.22 -11.52 2.35
CA VAL A 21 -10.36 -11.66 3.27
C VAL A 21 -9.90 -12.20 4.63
N ARG A 22 -9.01 -13.21 4.65
CA ARG A 22 -8.44 -13.74 5.90
C ARG A 22 -7.66 -12.66 6.67
N GLN A 23 -6.85 -11.86 5.98
CA GLN A 23 -6.10 -10.77 6.60
C GLN A 23 -7.04 -9.71 7.20
N ASP A 24 -8.07 -9.28 6.45
CA ASP A 24 -9.06 -8.31 6.93
C ASP A 24 -9.82 -8.86 8.16
N ASN A 25 -10.26 -10.12 8.13
CA ASN A 25 -10.95 -10.76 9.25
C ASN A 25 -10.06 -10.88 10.50
N LEU A 26 -8.76 -11.14 10.34
CA LEU A 26 -7.82 -11.14 11.47
C LEU A 26 -7.68 -9.73 12.09
N ILE A 27 -7.64 -8.69 11.27
CA ILE A 27 -7.57 -7.29 11.75
C ILE A 27 -8.86 -6.94 12.49
N TYR A 28 -10.03 -7.20 11.90
CA TYR A 28 -11.31 -6.86 12.51
C TYR A 28 -11.55 -7.67 13.80
N GLY A 29 -11.34 -8.98 13.76
CA GLY A 29 -11.47 -9.86 14.93
C GLY A 29 -10.51 -9.48 16.05
N GLY A 30 -9.25 -9.16 15.72
CA GLY A 30 -8.26 -8.68 16.67
C GLY A 30 -8.67 -7.38 17.35
N LEU A 31 -9.16 -6.40 16.58
CA LEU A 31 -9.65 -5.13 17.12
C LEU A 31 -10.90 -5.30 17.98
N ILE A 32 -11.80 -6.22 17.63
CA ILE A 32 -12.96 -6.58 18.47
C ILE A 32 -12.49 -7.15 19.81
N ALA A 33 -11.54 -8.08 19.79
CA ALA A 33 -11.00 -8.69 21.01
C ALA A 33 -10.32 -7.64 21.90
N ILE A 34 -9.45 -6.79 21.32
CA ILE A 34 -8.78 -5.70 22.02
C ILE A 34 -9.80 -4.74 22.63
N GLY A 35 -10.76 -4.25 21.82
CA GLY A 35 -11.79 -3.32 22.29
C GLY A 35 -12.64 -3.91 23.42
N THR A 36 -13.00 -5.20 23.32
CA THR A 36 -13.75 -5.90 24.37
C THR A 36 -12.97 -5.93 25.69
N VAL A 37 -11.68 -6.28 25.66
CA VAL A 37 -10.82 -6.31 26.86
C VAL A 37 -10.62 -4.90 27.43
N ILE A 38 -10.38 -3.90 26.57
CA ILE A 38 -10.14 -2.51 27.00
C ILE A 38 -11.38 -1.90 27.67
N VAL A 39 -12.59 -2.21 27.21
CA VAL A 39 -13.83 -1.63 27.75
C VAL A 39 -14.18 -2.18 29.14
N GLN A 40 -13.78 -3.41 29.47
CA GLN A 40 -14.09 -4.05 30.75
C GLN A 40 -13.80 -3.20 32.00
N PRO A 41 -12.58 -2.66 32.21
CA PRO A 41 -12.28 -1.84 33.38
C PRO A 41 -13.12 -0.55 33.47
N PHE A 42 -13.58 -0.01 32.33
CA PHE A 42 -14.42 1.19 32.33
C PHE A 42 -15.85 0.93 32.79
N LEU A 43 -16.35 -0.31 32.69
CA LEU A 43 -17.69 -0.69 33.15
C LEU A 43 -17.77 -0.81 34.68
N THR A 44 -16.65 -1.04 35.34
CA THR A 44 -16.57 -1.23 36.79
C THR A 44 -15.92 -0.06 37.52
N ALA A 45 -15.42 0.94 36.79
CA ALA A 45 -14.80 2.13 37.37
C ALA A 45 -15.83 3.00 38.12
N PRO A 46 -15.53 3.48 39.34
CA PRO A 46 -16.44 4.31 40.12
C PRO A 46 -16.63 5.72 39.57
N SER A 47 -15.69 6.19 38.75
CA SER A 47 -15.71 7.49 38.09
C SER A 47 -14.98 7.42 36.76
N MET A 48 -15.49 8.14 35.76
CA MET A 48 -14.93 8.12 34.41
C MET A 48 -14.48 9.53 34.05
N ASP A 49 -13.21 9.70 33.68
CA ASP A 49 -12.74 10.97 33.13
C ASP A 49 -13.09 11.11 31.65
N LEU A 50 -12.81 12.29 31.09
CA LEU A 50 -13.15 12.60 29.69
C LEU A 50 -12.47 11.64 28.70
N THR A 51 -11.24 11.22 28.97
CA THR A 51 -10.49 10.32 28.08
C THR A 51 -11.06 8.91 28.08
N ALA A 52 -11.43 8.37 29.24
CA ALA A 52 -12.13 7.09 29.34
C ALA A 52 -13.50 7.13 28.67
N MET A 53 -14.26 8.23 28.82
CA MET A 53 -15.55 8.40 28.14
C MET A 53 -15.40 8.38 26.62
N ILE A 54 -14.39 9.07 26.07
CA ILE A 54 -14.09 9.04 24.64
C ILE A 54 -13.77 7.62 24.18
N ALA A 55 -12.98 6.87 24.96
CA ALA A 55 -12.64 5.48 24.63
C ALA A 55 -13.89 4.58 24.55
N VAL A 56 -14.77 4.66 25.55
CA VAL A 56 -16.00 3.86 25.62
C VAL A 56 -16.95 4.20 24.46
N VAL A 57 -17.19 5.48 24.20
CA VAL A 57 -18.04 5.92 23.08
C VAL A 57 -17.47 5.45 21.75
N ALA A 58 -16.14 5.54 21.58
CA ALA A 58 -15.50 5.11 20.36
C ALA A 58 -15.65 3.60 20.13
N PHE A 59 -15.43 2.78 21.15
CA PHE A 59 -15.64 1.33 21.02
C PHE A 59 -17.11 0.93 20.87
N ALA A 60 -18.04 1.68 21.46
CA ALA A 60 -19.48 1.45 21.26
C ALA A 60 -19.88 1.61 19.77
N ILE A 61 -19.21 2.51 19.04
CA ILE A 61 -19.39 2.65 17.58
C ILE A 61 -18.56 1.60 16.83
N ALA A 62 -17.30 1.39 17.21
CA ALA A 62 -16.39 0.52 16.47
C ALA A 62 -16.83 -0.95 16.46
N LEU A 63 -17.19 -1.51 17.62
CA LEU A 63 -17.43 -2.95 17.77
C LEU A 63 -18.57 -3.48 16.88
N PRO A 64 -19.76 -2.84 16.81
CA PRO A 64 -20.81 -3.27 15.88
C PRO A 64 -20.38 -3.22 14.41
N HIS A 65 -19.65 -2.17 14.01
CA HIS A 65 -19.20 -2.01 12.63
C HIS A 65 -18.16 -3.07 12.25
N LEU A 66 -17.18 -3.34 13.13
CA LEU A 66 -16.21 -4.41 12.92
C LEU A 66 -16.87 -5.78 12.88
N GLY A 67 -17.87 -6.04 13.75
CA GLY A 67 -18.62 -7.29 13.75
C GLY A 67 -19.37 -7.53 12.45
N VAL A 68 -20.03 -6.50 11.92
CA VAL A 68 -20.69 -6.56 10.61
C VAL A 68 -19.69 -6.84 9.48
N LEU A 69 -18.49 -6.24 9.52
CA LEU A 69 -17.46 -6.51 8.50
C LEU A 69 -17.00 -7.98 8.52
N VAL A 70 -16.75 -8.55 9.70
CA VAL A 70 -16.40 -9.98 9.83
C VAL A 70 -17.50 -10.87 9.24
N LEU A 71 -18.76 -10.55 9.51
CA LEU A 71 -19.89 -11.32 9.01
C LEU A 71 -20.04 -11.23 7.49
N ILE A 72 -19.89 -10.03 6.92
CA ILE A 72 -20.04 -9.80 5.47
C ILE A 72 -18.87 -10.42 4.69
N SER A 73 -17.66 -10.41 5.26
CA SER A 73 -16.46 -10.97 4.62
C SER A 73 -16.60 -12.44 4.23
N ASP A 74 -17.32 -13.23 5.04
CA ASP A 74 -17.52 -14.66 4.85
C ASP A 74 -18.89 -15.00 4.23
N TRP A 75 -19.72 -13.98 3.96
CA TRP A 75 -21.07 -14.21 3.47
C TRP A 75 -21.03 -14.69 2.01
N PRO A 76 -21.56 -15.90 1.70
CA PRO A 76 -21.65 -16.37 0.32
C PRO A 76 -22.63 -15.45 -0.41
N ASN A 77 -22.15 -14.71 -1.40
CA ASN A 77 -22.98 -13.78 -2.15
C ASN A 77 -23.81 -14.57 -3.17
N PRO A 78 -25.11 -14.81 -2.95
CA PRO A 78 -25.91 -15.60 -3.88
C PRO A 78 -26.10 -14.80 -5.17
N GLU A 79 -26.10 -15.48 -6.31
CA GLU A 79 -26.38 -14.83 -7.58
C GLU A 79 -27.72 -14.08 -7.52
N GLY A 80 -27.71 -12.79 -7.88
CA GLY A 80 -28.92 -11.96 -7.95
C GLY A 80 -29.15 -10.96 -6.81
N TYR A 81 -28.31 -10.93 -5.76
CA TYR A 81 -28.43 -9.91 -4.71
C TYR A 81 -27.73 -8.59 -5.07
N PRO A 82 -28.35 -7.43 -4.78
CA PRO A 82 -27.73 -6.14 -5.03
C PRO A 82 -26.51 -5.94 -4.13
N ILE A 83 -25.36 -5.67 -4.74
CA ILE A 83 -24.13 -5.34 -4.02
C ILE A 83 -24.28 -3.92 -3.44
N LEU A 84 -24.56 -3.83 -2.13
CA LEU A 84 -24.61 -2.56 -1.42
C LEU A 84 -23.22 -1.95 -1.32
N ARG A 85 -22.86 -1.12 -2.29
CA ARG A 85 -21.49 -0.67 -2.53
C ARG A 85 -20.91 0.25 -1.45
N PHE A 86 -21.77 1.00 -0.74
CA PHE A 86 -21.34 1.98 0.27
C PHE A 86 -21.32 1.41 1.70
N LEU A 87 -22.11 0.38 1.97
CA LEU A 87 -22.27 -0.15 3.34
C LEU A 87 -20.94 -0.68 3.91
N PRO A 88 -20.18 -1.53 3.18
CA PRO A 88 -18.90 -2.05 3.68
C PRO A 88 -17.83 -0.96 3.80
N ALA A 89 -17.81 0.01 2.88
CA ALA A 89 -16.85 1.10 2.89
C ALA A 89 -17.04 2.01 4.12
N THR A 90 -18.30 2.41 4.38
CA THR A 90 -18.64 3.22 5.56
C THR A 90 -18.39 2.45 6.85
N ALA A 91 -18.78 1.16 6.91
CA ALA A 91 -18.53 0.33 8.07
C ALA A 91 -17.03 0.15 8.36
N LYS A 92 -16.21 -0.05 7.31
CA LYS A 92 -14.75 -0.14 7.44
C LYS A 92 -14.16 1.17 7.93
N ALA A 93 -14.58 2.29 7.36
CA ALA A 93 -14.10 3.62 7.78
C ALA A 93 -14.44 3.91 9.25
N LEU A 94 -15.69 3.68 9.67
CA LEU A 94 -16.13 3.91 11.05
C LEU A 94 -15.48 2.92 12.02
N GLY A 95 -15.55 1.61 11.72
CA GLY A 95 -15.01 0.56 12.58
C GLY A 95 -13.52 0.75 12.87
N LEU A 96 -12.71 0.94 11.82
CA LEU A 96 -11.27 1.11 11.98
C LEU A 96 -10.93 2.45 12.65
N SER A 97 -11.51 3.57 12.20
CA SER A 97 -11.17 4.89 12.75
C SER A 97 -11.53 5.01 14.23
N PHE A 98 -12.74 4.59 14.60
CA PHE A 98 -13.18 4.64 16.00
C PHE A 98 -12.44 3.62 16.87
N SER A 99 -12.04 2.46 16.34
CA SER A 99 -11.21 1.52 17.11
C SER A 99 -9.85 2.14 17.47
N MET A 100 -9.22 2.86 16.52
CA MET A 100 -7.94 3.52 16.75
C MET A 100 -8.06 4.66 17.76
N ILE A 101 -9.13 5.47 17.65
CA ILE A 101 -9.46 6.51 18.63
C ILE A 101 -9.67 5.88 20.01
N GLY A 102 -10.43 4.79 20.09
CA GLY A 102 -10.72 4.08 21.34
C GLY A 102 -9.47 3.55 22.03
N VAL A 103 -8.59 2.87 21.28
CA VAL A 103 -7.29 2.40 21.78
C VAL A 103 -6.47 3.58 22.29
N GLY A 104 -6.29 4.62 21.47
CA GLY A 104 -5.48 5.78 21.85
C GLY A 104 -5.99 6.47 23.13
N ALA A 105 -7.30 6.71 23.20
CA ALA A 105 -7.94 7.33 24.37
C ALA A 105 -7.83 6.47 25.63
N ALA A 106 -7.94 5.14 25.51
CA ALA A 106 -7.79 4.23 26.65
C ALA A 106 -6.37 4.26 27.22
N PHE A 107 -5.34 4.28 26.38
CA PHE A 107 -3.95 4.41 26.86
C PHE A 107 -3.68 5.79 27.44
N TRP A 108 -4.27 6.85 26.88
CA TRP A 108 -4.16 8.21 27.41
C TRP A 108 -4.75 8.35 28.81
N HIS A 109 -5.87 7.67 29.06
CA HIS A 109 -6.50 7.60 30.38
C HIS A 109 -5.58 6.95 31.42
N ILE A 110 -4.83 5.91 31.04
CA ILE A 110 -3.87 5.24 31.94
C ILE A 110 -2.65 6.15 32.20
N SER A 111 -2.06 6.68 31.13
CA SER A 111 -0.87 7.54 31.21
C SER A 111 -0.70 8.32 29.92
N TRP A 112 -0.42 9.63 30.06
CA TRP A 112 -0.01 10.50 28.95
C TRP A 112 1.13 9.90 28.10
N ILE A 113 2.15 9.33 28.76
CA ILE A 113 3.32 8.75 28.08
C ILE A 113 2.91 7.51 27.27
N ALA A 114 2.03 6.67 27.82
CA ALA A 114 1.53 5.50 27.12
C ALA A 114 0.70 5.89 25.89
N GLY A 115 -0.12 6.93 26.01
CA GLY A 115 -0.85 7.50 24.88
C GLY A 115 0.06 7.95 23.73
N VAL A 116 1.12 8.73 24.04
CA VAL A 116 2.11 9.18 23.04
C VAL A 116 2.85 7.99 22.41
N ALA A 117 3.24 7.00 23.21
CA ALA A 117 3.92 5.80 22.72
C ALA A 117 3.06 5.02 21.73
N VAL A 118 1.76 4.86 22.01
CA VAL A 118 0.81 4.20 21.09
C VAL A 118 0.71 4.97 19.77
N VAL A 119 0.54 6.28 19.80
CA VAL A 119 0.46 7.11 18.59
C VAL A 119 1.75 7.02 17.76
N ALA A 120 2.91 7.18 18.39
CA ALA A 120 4.20 7.09 17.71
C ALA A 120 4.42 5.70 17.09
N SER A 121 4.06 4.64 17.82
CA SER A 121 4.17 3.27 17.31
C SER A 121 3.22 3.00 16.14
N GLY A 122 1.97 3.48 16.21
CA GLY A 122 1.00 3.36 15.12
C GLY A 122 1.45 4.07 13.85
N PHE A 123 2.05 5.26 13.97
CA PHE A 123 2.60 5.99 12.84
C PHE A 123 3.82 5.28 12.24
N GLY A 124 4.74 4.81 13.10
CA GLY A 124 5.90 4.02 12.67
C GLY A 124 5.51 2.73 11.95
N ALA A 125 4.53 1.99 12.48
CA ALA A 125 4.01 0.78 11.86
C ALA A 125 3.33 1.07 10.51
N SER A 126 2.56 2.16 10.42
CA SER A 126 1.91 2.58 9.16
C SER A 126 2.93 2.93 8.07
N ILE A 127 3.99 3.66 8.44
CA ILE A 127 5.10 3.95 7.52
C ILE A 127 5.81 2.67 7.10
N ALA A 128 6.12 1.79 8.05
CA ALA A 128 6.79 0.52 7.76
C ALA A 128 5.95 -0.32 6.79
N LEU A 129 4.64 -0.46 7.04
CA LEU A 129 3.73 -1.19 6.16
C LEU A 129 3.61 -0.54 4.78
N GLY A 130 3.47 0.79 4.70
CA GLY A 130 3.44 1.50 3.43
C GLY A 130 4.75 1.36 2.64
N SER A 131 5.89 1.39 3.33
CA SER A 131 7.20 1.16 2.70
C SER A 131 7.38 -0.28 2.23
N TYR A 132 6.84 -1.24 2.97
CA TYR A 132 6.84 -2.65 2.59
C TYR A 132 5.96 -2.89 1.36
N GLN A 133 4.73 -2.37 1.37
CA GLN A 133 3.80 -2.49 0.26
C GLN A 133 4.39 -1.86 -1.01
N THR A 134 4.94 -0.66 -0.94
CA THR A 134 5.54 -0.01 -2.13
C THR A 134 6.77 -0.73 -2.67
N ARG A 135 7.54 -1.43 -1.83
CA ARG A 135 8.74 -2.17 -2.27
C ARG A 135 8.46 -3.59 -2.73
N VAL A 136 7.53 -4.27 -2.09
CA VAL A 136 7.28 -5.71 -2.29
C VAL A 136 6.08 -5.95 -3.22
N MET A 137 5.05 -5.10 -3.19
CA MET A 137 3.88 -5.20 -4.07
C MET A 137 4.05 -4.37 -5.36
N VAL A 138 5.26 -4.22 -5.89
CA VAL A 138 5.42 -3.73 -7.28
C VAL A 138 4.90 -4.83 -8.19
N PRO A 139 3.81 -4.60 -8.95
CA PRO A 139 3.26 -5.65 -9.82
C PRO A 139 4.34 -6.17 -10.76
N GLU A 140 4.43 -7.49 -10.92
CA GLU A 140 5.36 -8.14 -11.86
C GLU A 140 5.30 -7.50 -13.26
N GLN A 141 4.13 -7.01 -13.66
CA GLN A 141 3.93 -6.24 -14.90
C GLN A 141 4.75 -4.95 -14.93
N THR A 142 4.72 -4.16 -13.86
CA THR A 142 5.53 -2.95 -13.73
C THR A 142 7.02 -3.29 -13.71
N ARG A 143 7.39 -4.41 -13.08
CA ARG A 143 8.78 -4.90 -13.08
C ARG A 143 9.27 -5.22 -14.48
N ARG A 144 8.46 -5.95 -15.27
CA ARG A 144 8.72 -6.29 -16.68
C ARG A 144 8.73 -5.06 -17.58
N GLU A 145 7.85 -4.09 -17.33
CA GLU A 145 7.82 -2.83 -18.09
C GLU A 145 9.07 -1.98 -17.84
N VAL A 146 9.49 -1.86 -16.58
CA VAL A 146 10.76 -1.21 -16.21
C VAL A 146 11.96 -1.93 -16.85
N GLU A 147 11.96 -3.25 -16.88
CA GLU A 147 13.00 -4.04 -17.56
C GLU A 147 13.00 -3.80 -19.07
N ARG A 148 11.83 -3.76 -19.72
CA ARG A 148 11.71 -3.42 -21.14
C ARG A 148 12.26 -2.02 -21.44
N ILE A 149 11.89 -1.02 -20.65
CA ILE A 149 12.37 0.37 -20.82
C ILE A 149 13.89 0.42 -20.65
N LYS A 150 14.45 -0.30 -19.67
CA LYS A 150 15.91 -0.40 -19.50
C LYS A 150 16.59 -1.04 -20.70
N GLN A 151 16.01 -2.11 -21.25
CA GLN A 151 16.54 -2.77 -22.45
C GLN A 151 16.45 -1.89 -23.69
N GLU A 152 15.35 -1.16 -23.87
CA GLU A 152 15.17 -0.20 -24.97
C GLU A 152 16.20 0.93 -24.86
N ALA A 153 16.38 1.51 -23.68
CA ALA A 153 17.39 2.54 -23.42
C ALA A 153 18.84 2.03 -23.64
N GLN A 154 19.15 0.78 -23.25
CA GLN A 154 20.45 0.17 -23.55
C GLN A 154 20.68 -0.03 -25.04
N ARG A 155 19.67 -0.51 -25.78
CA ARG A 155 19.75 -0.67 -27.24
C ARG A 155 19.93 0.67 -27.94
N GLU A 156 19.26 1.72 -27.47
CA GLU A 156 19.46 3.08 -27.99
C GLU A 156 20.87 3.60 -27.71
N ALA A 157 21.39 3.40 -26.50
CA ALA A 157 22.75 3.79 -26.13
C ALA A 157 23.80 3.06 -26.99
N GLU A 158 23.65 1.75 -27.21
CA GLU A 158 24.52 0.95 -28.07
C GLU A 158 24.45 1.39 -29.55
N ARG A 159 23.26 1.71 -30.05
CA ARG A 159 23.09 2.27 -31.41
C ARG A 159 23.81 3.61 -31.56
N LYS A 160 23.71 4.47 -30.55
CA LYS A 160 24.43 5.77 -30.53
C LYS A 160 25.95 5.56 -30.53
N TYR A 161 26.45 4.63 -29.72
CA TYR A 161 27.87 4.31 -29.63
C TYR A 161 28.41 3.70 -30.94
N ARG A 162 27.68 2.76 -31.53
CA ARG A 162 28.06 2.09 -32.78
C ARG A 162 27.89 2.98 -34.02
N GLY A 163 26.97 3.93 -33.99
CA GLY A 163 26.79 4.94 -35.04
C GLY A 163 27.85 6.04 -35.02
N GLY A 164 28.32 6.44 -33.83
CA GLY A 164 29.36 7.47 -33.69
C GLY A 164 30.76 7.02 -34.13
N GLY A 165 31.06 5.71 -34.07
CA GLY A 165 32.38 5.17 -34.43
C GLY A 165 32.68 5.04 -35.93
N LYS A 166 31.70 5.25 -36.82
CA LYS A 166 31.90 5.12 -38.28
C LYS A 166 32.21 6.44 -39.00
N ALA A 167 32.22 7.59 -38.32
CA ALA A 167 32.37 8.90 -38.96
C ALA A 167 33.81 9.47 -38.99
N THR A 168 34.80 8.78 -38.42
CA THR A 168 36.18 9.31 -38.28
C THR A 168 37.27 8.39 -38.86
N GLY A 169 36.96 7.67 -39.94
CA GLY A 169 37.88 6.72 -40.58
C GLY A 169 37.98 6.86 -42.10
N THR A 170 38.00 8.08 -42.63
CA THR A 170 38.27 8.32 -44.06
C THR A 170 39.03 9.62 -44.22
N GLY A 171 40.37 9.54 -44.21
CA GLY A 171 41.19 10.74 -44.39
C GLY A 171 42.68 10.54 -44.19
N HIS A 172 43.29 9.49 -44.77
CA HIS A 172 44.74 9.52 -45.00
C HIS A 172 45.16 8.64 -46.18
N HIS A 173 44.89 9.15 -47.38
CA HIS A 173 45.64 8.78 -48.57
C HIS A 173 45.42 9.85 -49.63
N ALA A 174 46.38 10.77 -49.78
CA ALA A 174 46.83 11.27 -51.08
C ALA A 174 47.89 12.36 -50.93
N ARG A 175 48.93 12.20 -51.77
CA ARG A 175 49.81 13.23 -52.36
C ARG A 175 50.89 13.84 -51.47
N ASP A 176 52.12 13.35 -51.71
CA ASP A 176 53.32 14.18 -51.86
C ASP A 176 54.20 13.53 -52.93
N ASP A 177 53.93 13.86 -54.20
CA ASP A 177 54.84 13.71 -55.34
C ASP A 177 54.69 14.99 -56.18
N ALA A 178 55.71 15.84 -56.17
CA ALA A 178 56.17 16.70 -57.27
C ALA A 178 57.15 17.76 -56.75
N GLY A 179 58.40 17.70 -57.18
CA GLY A 179 59.42 18.69 -56.87
C GLY A 179 60.76 18.39 -57.52
N GLU A 180 60.74 18.10 -58.82
CA GLU A 180 61.91 18.04 -59.69
C GLU A 180 62.21 19.46 -60.24
N GLU A 181 63.51 19.73 -60.44
CA GLU A 181 64.11 20.76 -61.31
C GLU A 181 64.29 22.23 -60.86
N SER A 182 65.54 22.56 -60.52
CA SER A 182 66.44 23.57 -61.16
C SER A 182 67.59 23.84 -60.18
N GLY A 183 68.87 23.92 -60.51
CA GLY A 183 69.58 24.11 -61.76
C GLY A 183 70.78 25.01 -61.42
N LEU A 184 72.00 24.50 -61.66
CA LEU A 184 73.31 25.19 -61.68
C LEU A 184 73.95 25.62 -60.36
#